data_AF-A0A7Y7NIV0-F1
#
_entry.id   AF-A0A7Y7NIV0-F1
#
_cell.length_a   1.000
_cell.length_b   1.000
_cell.length_c   1.000
_cell.angle_alpha   90.00
_cell.angle_beta   90.00
_cell.angle_gamma   90.00
#
_symmetry.space_group_name_H-M   'P 1'
#
loop_
_entity.id
_entity.type
_entity.pdbx_description
1 polymer ?
#
loop_
_entity_poly.entity_id
_entity_poly.type
_entity_poly.pdbx_seq_one_letter_code
_entity_poly.pdbx_strand_id
1 'polypeptide(L)'
;MNYFTKNRVLIWIVIAAFAINISAIVTILYRVNKEKCRTENGTCHHKSHELFKKELNLTPEQEIQFLEIKKASKLEAEPIVMKMKEQRKMLMNVLFEKTPDTLKIKQISNDIEQSQALLLQYTIKHYLDIKKILKNEQQEKLNFLYQDLFGCDRMQMGKKCGDSCNKEGLGSGNGKGDGSGGGKGDGSGGGKRHRHGENSDNINDF
;
A
#
# COMPACT_ATOMS: atom_id res chain seq x y z
N MET A 1 33.53 -2.44 -40.29
CA MET A 1 32.29 -1.87 -39.70
C MET A 1 32.62 -1.29 -38.33
N ASN A 2 32.19 -0.07 -38.05
CA ASN A 2 32.70 0.81 -36.99
C ASN A 2 32.42 0.29 -35.56
N TYR A 3 33.47 -0.13 -34.84
CA TYR A 3 33.40 -0.49 -33.42
C TYR A 3 33.26 0.75 -32.50
N PHE A 4 33.79 1.90 -32.93
CA PHE A 4 33.77 3.15 -32.17
C PHE A 4 32.36 3.78 -32.04
N THR A 5 31.46 3.52 -32.99
CA THR A 5 30.07 4.02 -32.93
C THR A 5 29.19 3.15 -32.04
N LYS A 6 29.44 1.83 -31.94
CA LYS A 6 28.69 0.91 -31.08
C LYS A 6 28.79 1.26 -29.59
N ASN A 7 29.98 1.57 -29.08
CA ASN A 7 30.15 1.94 -27.67
C ASN A 7 29.49 3.29 -27.35
N ARG A 8 29.57 4.26 -28.27
CA ARG A 8 28.91 5.56 -28.09
C ARG A 8 27.38 5.40 -28.07
N VAL A 9 26.81 4.57 -28.95
CA VAL A 9 25.38 4.27 -28.98
C VAL A 9 24.93 3.49 -27.72
N LEU A 10 25.71 2.51 -27.27
CA LEU A 10 25.42 1.78 -26.03
C LEU A 10 25.42 2.70 -24.81
N ILE A 11 26.37 3.64 -24.72
CA ILE A 11 26.39 4.64 -23.63
C ILE A 11 25.14 5.51 -23.67
N TRP A 12 24.71 5.99 -24.86
CA TRP A 12 23.48 6.76 -24.99
C TRP A 12 22.22 5.96 -24.61
N ILE A 13 22.17 4.67 -24.95
CA ILE A 13 21.07 3.78 -24.54
C ILE A 13 21.02 3.61 -23.02
N VAL A 14 22.18 3.42 -22.37
CA VAL A 14 22.26 3.30 -20.91
C VAL A 14 21.84 4.60 -20.22
N ILE A 15 22.29 5.76 -20.73
CA ILE A 15 21.89 7.07 -20.21
C ILE A 15 20.38 7.28 -20.37
N ALA A 16 19.82 6.94 -21.54
CA ALA A 16 18.38 7.05 -21.79
C ALA A 16 17.56 6.12 -20.88
N ALA A 17 17.99 4.87 -20.72
CA ALA A 17 17.36 3.92 -19.81
C ALA A 17 17.40 4.44 -18.36
N PHE A 18 18.53 4.99 -17.92
CA PHE A 18 18.66 5.56 -16.59
C PHE A 18 17.77 6.79 -16.38
N ALA A 19 17.69 7.69 -17.38
CA ALA A 19 16.84 8.87 -17.34
C ALA A 19 15.35 8.52 -17.24
N ILE A 20 14.89 7.49 -17.97
CA ILE A 20 13.50 7.01 -17.91
C ILE A 20 13.18 6.51 -16.50
N ASN A 21 14.05 5.68 -15.93
CA ASN A 21 13.87 5.16 -14.57
C ASN A 21 13.88 6.27 -13.50
N ILE A 22 14.79 7.26 -13.62
CA ILE A 22 14.80 8.44 -12.73
C ILE A 22 13.50 9.23 -12.87
N SER A 23 13.03 9.49 -14.10
CA SER A 23 11.80 10.27 -14.33
C SER A 23 10.57 9.58 -13.75
N ALA A 24 10.51 8.25 -13.79
CA ALA A 24 9.45 7.47 -13.18
C ALA A 24 9.48 7.61 -11.65
N ILE A 25 10.66 7.50 -11.03
CA ILE A 25 10.83 7.70 -9.58
C ILE A 25 10.43 9.12 -9.17
N VAL A 26 10.89 10.15 -9.89
CA VAL A 26 10.54 11.56 -9.63
C VAL A 26 9.03 11.78 -9.76
N THR A 27 8.39 11.18 -10.78
CA THR A 27 6.95 11.29 -10.98
C THR A 27 6.16 10.65 -9.84
N ILE A 28 6.58 9.46 -9.39
CA ILE A 28 5.96 8.77 -8.25
C ILE A 28 6.13 9.60 -6.97
N LEU A 29 7.35 10.10 -6.71
CA LEU A 29 7.62 10.96 -5.55
C LEU A 29 6.81 12.26 -5.60
N TYR A 30 6.67 12.89 -6.76
CA TYR A 30 5.86 14.10 -6.94
C TYR A 30 4.37 13.84 -6.69
N ARG A 31 3.82 12.73 -7.19
CA ARG A 31 2.41 12.35 -6.93
C ARG A 31 2.17 12.04 -5.45
N VAL A 32 3.04 11.24 -4.84
CA VAL A 32 2.94 10.90 -3.41
C VAL A 32 3.10 12.14 -2.52
N ASN A 33 3.92 13.12 -2.93
CA ASN A 33 4.07 14.36 -2.16
C ASN A 33 2.88 15.32 -2.34
N LYS A 34 2.21 15.29 -3.51
CA LYS A 34 1.02 16.09 -3.79
C LYS A 34 -0.25 15.52 -3.16
N GLU A 35 -0.30 14.22 -2.89
CA GLU A 35 -1.41 13.56 -2.19
C GLU A 35 -1.31 13.65 -0.65
N LYS A 36 -0.25 14.25 -0.10
CA LYS A 36 -0.03 14.26 1.36
C LYS A 36 -0.98 15.15 2.17
N CYS A 37 -1.72 16.10 1.60
CA CYS A 37 -2.67 16.92 2.36
C CYS A 37 -3.64 17.66 1.41
N ARG A 38 -4.70 16.99 0.96
CA ARG A 38 -5.84 17.68 0.32
C ARG A 38 -7.17 17.34 0.98
N THR A 39 -7.17 17.38 2.31
CA THR A 39 -8.37 17.53 3.13
C THR A 39 -8.26 18.87 3.83
N GLU A 40 -9.21 19.77 3.58
CA GLU A 40 -9.24 21.17 4.06
C GLU A 40 -9.18 21.34 5.59
N ASN A 41 -9.26 20.26 6.37
CA ASN A 41 -9.24 20.31 7.84
C ASN A 41 -8.10 19.48 8.42
N GLY A 42 -6.87 19.95 8.27
CA GLY A 42 -5.78 19.94 9.27
C GLY A 42 -5.47 18.73 10.15
N THR A 43 -5.97 17.51 9.92
CA THR A 43 -5.74 16.39 10.84
C THR A 43 -5.58 15.04 10.12
N CYS A 44 -4.42 14.83 9.47
CA CYS A 44 -4.05 13.49 8.98
C CYS A 44 -3.88 12.44 10.10
N HIS A 45 -3.93 12.83 11.37
CA HIS A 45 -3.73 11.97 12.52
C HIS A 45 -5.02 11.53 13.26
N HIS A 46 -6.18 12.14 12.95
CA HIS A 46 -7.43 11.87 13.67
C HIS A 46 -8.15 10.60 13.20
N LYS A 47 -8.01 10.26 11.91
CA LYS A 47 -8.74 9.14 11.30
C LYS A 47 -8.43 7.80 11.97
N SER A 48 -7.18 7.52 12.35
CA SER A 48 -6.86 6.22 12.94
C SER A 48 -7.48 6.00 14.33
N HIS A 49 -7.63 7.04 15.15
CA HIS A 49 -8.31 6.88 16.45
C HIS A 49 -9.80 6.61 16.27
N GLU A 50 -10.45 7.42 15.43
CA GLU A 50 -11.89 7.33 15.19
C GLU A 50 -12.27 6.04 14.49
N LEU A 51 -11.43 5.55 13.57
CA LEU A 51 -11.62 4.26 12.93
C LEU A 51 -11.58 3.13 13.96
N PHE A 52 -10.55 3.07 14.81
CA PHE A 52 -10.46 2.01 15.82
C PHE A 52 -11.60 2.08 16.85
N LYS A 53 -11.98 3.28 17.30
CA LYS A 53 -13.10 3.47 18.22
C LYS A 53 -14.41 2.96 17.62
N LYS A 54 -14.70 3.36 16.37
CA LYS A 54 -15.94 3.01 15.68
C LYS A 54 -16.02 1.53 15.33
N GLU A 55 -14.92 0.93 14.87
CA GLU A 55 -14.90 -0.46 14.45
C GLU A 55 -14.92 -1.43 15.64
N LEU A 56 -14.23 -1.09 16.73
CA LEU A 56 -14.14 -1.95 17.92
C LEU A 56 -15.28 -1.75 18.92
N ASN A 57 -16.13 -0.73 18.75
CA ASN A 57 -17.18 -0.35 19.71
C ASN A 57 -16.65 -0.30 21.15
N LEU A 58 -15.58 0.46 21.38
CA LEU A 58 -14.93 0.55 22.70
C LEU A 58 -15.88 1.19 23.72
N THR A 59 -15.88 0.69 24.96
CA THR A 59 -16.51 1.40 26.08
C THR A 59 -15.71 2.64 26.46
N PRO A 60 -16.29 3.62 27.18
CA PRO A 60 -15.56 4.80 27.64
C PRO A 60 -14.28 4.46 28.43
N GLU A 61 -14.31 3.41 29.25
CA GLU A 61 -13.16 2.95 30.04
C GLU A 61 -12.07 2.34 29.14
N GLN A 62 -12.47 1.52 28.16
CA GLN A 62 -11.54 0.94 27.18
C GLN A 62 -10.91 2.04 26.30
N GLU A 63 -11.64 3.10 25.98
CA GLU A 63 -11.13 4.22 25.19
C GLU A 63 -10.00 4.97 25.91
N ILE A 64 -10.14 5.19 27.23
CA ILE A 64 -9.08 5.81 28.04
C ILE A 64 -7.82 4.95 28.00
N GLN A 65 -7.96 3.64 28.24
CA GLN A 65 -6.83 2.70 28.20
C GLN A 65 -6.21 2.62 26.80
N PHE A 66 -7.02 2.63 25.75
CA PHE A 66 -6.55 2.61 24.36
C PHE A 66 -5.72 3.86 24.04
N LEU A 67 -6.16 5.04 24.49
CA LEU A 67 -5.43 6.29 24.31
C LEU A 67 -4.07 6.28 25.02
N GLU A 68 -4.00 5.73 26.23
CA GLU A 68 -2.74 5.56 26.96
C GLU A 68 -1.78 4.62 26.22
N ILE A 69 -2.27 3.45 25.79
CA ILE A 69 -1.49 2.48 25.01
C ILE A 69 -0.98 3.12 23.70
N LYS A 70 -1.85 3.86 23.00
CA LYS A 70 -1.49 4.58 21.77
C LYS A 70 -0.42 5.63 22.01
N LYS A 71 -0.54 6.41 23.09
CA LYS A 71 0.44 7.44 23.46
C LYS A 71 1.79 6.81 23.79
N ALA A 72 1.81 5.77 24.61
CA ALA A 72 3.03 5.05 24.97
C ALA A 72 3.71 4.44 23.72
N SER A 73 2.94 3.75 22.88
CA SER A 73 3.46 3.12 21.65
C SER A 73 4.01 4.16 20.68
N LYS A 74 3.39 5.35 20.58
CA LYS A 74 3.92 6.44 19.77
C LYS A 74 5.27 6.94 20.31
N LEU A 75 5.37 7.18 21.62
CA LEU A 75 6.61 7.65 22.24
C LEU A 75 7.78 6.67 22.02
N GLU A 76 7.50 5.38 22.02
CA GLU A 76 8.49 4.34 21.77
C GLU A 76 8.88 4.24 20.28
N ALA A 77 7.91 4.33 19.36
CA ALA A 77 8.16 4.16 17.92
C ALA A 77 8.73 5.40 17.23
N GLU A 78 8.40 6.60 17.70
CA GLU A 78 8.82 7.88 17.11
C GLU A 78 10.34 8.03 16.92
N PRO A 79 11.21 7.76 17.91
CA PRO A 79 12.66 7.86 17.71
C PRO A 79 13.18 6.89 16.64
N ILE A 80 12.56 5.71 16.49
CA ILE A 80 12.96 4.71 15.49
C ILE A 80 12.58 5.18 14.09
N VAL A 81 11.37 5.71 13.92
CA VAL A 81 10.93 6.29 12.65
C VAL A 81 11.82 7.46 12.23
N MET A 82 12.21 8.31 13.19
CA MET A 82 13.14 9.41 12.94
C MET A 82 14.54 8.91 12.56
N LYS A 83 15.05 7.89 13.25
CA LYS A 83 16.32 7.22 12.91
C LYS A 83 16.28 6.64 11.50
N MET A 84 15.23 5.92 11.14
CA MET A 84 15.05 5.38 9.78
C MET A 84 15.04 6.46 8.71
N LYS A 85 14.40 7.61 8.98
CA LYS A 85 14.38 8.74 8.05
C LYS A 85 15.79 9.29 7.82
N GLU A 86 16.58 9.45 8.88
CA GLU A 86 17.95 9.92 8.75
C GLU A 86 18.85 8.89 8.04
N GLN A 87 18.71 7.60 8.37
CA GLN A 87 19.43 6.52 7.68
C GLN A 87 19.13 6.50 6.17
N ARG A 88 17.86 6.65 5.78
CA ARG A 88 17.48 6.75 4.35
C ARG A 88 18.07 7.98 3.68
N LYS A 89 18.14 9.12 4.37
CA LYS A 89 18.78 10.33 3.86
C LYS A 89 20.29 10.12 3.68
N MET A 90 20.96 9.50 4.65
CA MET A 90 22.38 9.13 4.54
C MET A 90 22.61 8.19 3.35
N LEU A 91 21.75 7.18 3.17
CA LEU A 91 21.83 6.28 2.02
C LEU A 91 21.71 7.04 0.69
N MET A 92 20.74 7.95 0.57
CA MET A 92 20.59 8.77 -0.64
C MET A 92 21.82 9.64 -0.89
N ASN A 93 22.42 10.22 0.15
CA ASN A 93 23.62 11.03 0.01
C ASN A 93 24.80 10.21 -0.55
N VAL A 94 25.03 9.00 -0.02
CA VAL A 94 26.10 8.11 -0.50
C VAL A 94 25.84 7.68 -1.96
N LEU A 95 24.58 7.42 -2.32
CA LEU A 95 24.20 7.06 -3.69
C LEU A 95 24.39 8.21 -4.70
N PHE A 96 24.40 9.46 -4.25
CA PHE A 96 24.63 10.64 -5.10
C PHE A 96 26.11 11.02 -5.26
N GLU A 97 27.03 10.33 -4.58
CA GLU A 97 28.45 10.53 -4.76
C GLU A 97 28.89 10.10 -6.18
N LYS A 98 29.93 10.77 -6.73
CA LYS A 98 30.47 10.44 -8.06
C LYS A 98 30.96 9.00 -8.17
N THR A 99 31.43 8.45 -7.05
CA THR A 99 31.88 7.06 -6.90
C THR A 99 31.31 6.51 -5.59
N PRO A 100 30.09 5.95 -5.59
CA PRO A 100 29.43 5.50 -4.36
C PRO A 100 30.20 4.39 -3.65
N ASP A 101 30.36 4.54 -2.33
CA ASP A 101 30.99 3.54 -1.47
C ASP A 101 30.01 2.39 -1.17
N THR A 102 30.23 1.25 -1.82
CA THR A 102 29.39 0.05 -1.68
C THR A 102 29.40 -0.56 -0.27
N LEU A 103 30.48 -0.37 0.50
CA LEU A 103 30.54 -0.86 1.88
C LEU A 103 29.65 -0.01 2.79
N LYS A 104 29.69 1.32 2.62
CA LYS A 104 28.79 2.23 3.34
C LYS A 104 27.32 2.01 2.99
N ILE A 105 27.01 1.79 1.71
CA ILE A 105 25.65 1.43 1.29
C ILE A 105 25.17 0.19 2.04
N LYS A 106 25.98 -0.88 2.06
CA LYS A 106 25.64 -2.12 2.76
C LYS A 106 25.43 -1.91 4.26
N GLN A 107 26.29 -1.11 4.90
CA GLN A 107 26.17 -0.78 6.33
C GLN A 107 24.86 -0.04 6.61
N ILE A 108 24.58 1.04 5.88
CA ILE A 108 23.36 1.84 6.08
C ILE A 108 22.10 1.00 5.81
N SER A 109 22.13 0.13 4.80
CA SER A 109 21.05 -0.82 4.52
C SER A 109 20.78 -1.76 5.71
N ASN A 110 21.83 -2.38 6.26
CA ASN A 110 21.69 -3.25 7.44
C ASN A 110 21.13 -2.47 8.65
N ASP A 111 21.54 -1.22 8.83
CA ASP A 111 21.05 -0.39 9.93
C ASP A 111 19.57 0.00 9.74
N ILE A 112 19.11 0.16 8.50
CA ILE A 112 17.69 0.37 8.18
C ILE A 112 16.88 -0.90 8.48
N GLU A 113 17.38 -2.07 8.09
CA GLU A 113 16.74 -3.37 8.36
C GLU A 113 16.56 -3.60 9.87
N GLN A 114 17.59 -3.30 10.67
CA GLN A 114 17.52 -3.38 12.13
C GLN A 114 16.43 -2.44 12.68
N SER A 115 16.39 -1.18 12.22
CA SER A 115 15.36 -0.24 12.65
C SER A 115 13.94 -0.69 12.23
N GLN A 116 13.79 -1.32 11.06
CA GLN A 116 12.52 -1.90 10.61
C GLN A 116 12.09 -3.07 11.50
N ALA A 117 13.02 -3.96 11.87
CA ALA A 117 12.75 -5.06 12.77
C ALA A 117 12.28 -4.55 14.15
N LEU A 118 12.93 -3.51 14.68
CA LEU A 118 12.50 -2.87 15.93
C LEU A 118 11.09 -2.28 15.80
N LEU A 119 10.80 -1.55 14.73
CA LEU A 119 9.47 -0.97 14.51
C LEU A 119 8.36 -2.05 14.43
N LEU A 120 8.66 -3.20 13.83
CA LEU A 120 7.75 -4.35 13.81
C LEU A 120 7.52 -4.90 15.22
N GLN A 121 8.56 -5.02 16.05
CA GLN A 121 8.42 -5.44 17.45
C GLN A 121 7.50 -4.50 18.24
N TYR A 122 7.62 -3.18 18.06
CA TYR A 122 6.70 -2.22 18.68
C TYR A 122 5.27 -2.35 18.18
N THR A 123 5.08 -2.65 16.89
CA THR A 123 3.75 -2.89 16.32
C THR A 123 3.10 -4.16 16.91
N ILE A 124 3.88 -5.24 17.06
CA ILE A 124 3.44 -6.47 17.73
C ILE A 124 3.06 -6.19 19.19
N LYS A 125 3.91 -5.47 19.92
CA LYS A 125 3.63 -5.06 21.31
C LYS A 125 2.35 -4.23 21.41
N HIS A 126 2.18 -3.24 20.54
CA HIS A 126 0.98 -2.39 20.50
C HIS A 126 -0.29 -3.21 20.28
N TYR A 127 -0.27 -4.15 19.32
CA TYR A 127 -1.38 -5.08 19.07
C TYR A 127 -1.72 -5.90 20.32
N LEU A 128 -0.71 -6.50 20.97
CA LEU A 128 -0.90 -7.32 22.17
C LEU A 128 -1.43 -6.49 23.34
N ASP A 129 -0.96 -5.27 23.52
CA ASP A 129 -1.40 -4.38 24.60
C ASP A 129 -2.86 -3.94 24.39
N ILE A 130 -3.28 -3.64 23.15
CA ILE A 130 -4.70 -3.38 22.84
C ILE A 130 -5.53 -4.65 23.09
N LYS A 131 -5.06 -5.82 22.65
CA LYS A 131 -5.81 -7.08 22.79
C LYS A 131 -6.20 -7.37 24.25
N LYS A 132 -5.34 -7.01 25.22
CA LYS A 132 -5.58 -7.22 26.66
C LYS A 132 -6.78 -6.45 27.21
N ILE A 133 -7.10 -5.29 26.64
CA ILE A 133 -8.19 -4.42 27.12
C ILE A 133 -9.53 -4.74 26.44
N LEU A 134 -9.54 -5.63 25.44
CA LEU A 134 -10.70 -5.99 24.63
C LEU A 134 -11.36 -7.29 25.08
N LYS A 135 -12.68 -7.35 24.95
CA LYS A 135 -13.47 -8.59 25.06
C LYS A 135 -13.26 -9.48 23.84
N ASN A 136 -13.56 -10.78 23.96
CA ASN A 136 -13.35 -11.76 22.87
C ASN A 136 -13.93 -11.31 21.52
N GLU A 137 -15.18 -10.83 21.49
CA GLU A 137 -15.83 -10.34 20.26
C GLU A 137 -15.10 -9.12 19.63
N GLN A 138 -14.53 -8.25 20.47
CA GLN A 138 -13.76 -7.09 20.00
C GLN A 138 -12.37 -7.50 19.48
N GLN A 139 -11.78 -8.55 20.04
CA GLN A 139 -10.49 -9.08 19.59
C GLN A 139 -10.57 -9.65 18.17
N GLU A 140 -11.68 -10.28 17.79
CA GLU A 140 -11.90 -10.73 16.40
C GLU A 140 -11.88 -9.55 15.43
N LYS A 141 -12.59 -8.48 15.74
CA LYS A 141 -12.58 -7.24 14.95
C LYS A 141 -11.18 -6.62 14.88
N LEU A 142 -10.45 -6.62 15.99
CA LEU A 142 -9.05 -6.15 16.02
C LEU A 142 -8.17 -6.94 15.05
N ASN A 143 -8.37 -8.27 14.95
CA ASN A 143 -7.62 -9.11 14.02
C ASN A 143 -7.87 -8.70 12.57
N PHE A 144 -9.14 -8.48 12.19
CA PHE A 144 -9.49 -8.03 10.85
C PHE A 144 -8.86 -6.67 10.52
N LEU A 145 -8.91 -5.72 11.46
CA LEU A 145 -8.28 -4.40 11.27
C LEU A 145 -6.77 -4.51 11.05
N TYR A 146 -6.07 -5.31 11.86
CA TYR A 146 -4.62 -5.49 11.70
C TYR A 146 -4.26 -6.30 10.46
N GLN A 147 -5.09 -7.25 10.03
CA GLN A 147 -4.93 -7.94 8.75
C GLN A 147 -5.09 -6.98 7.57
N ASP A 148 -6.04 -6.07 7.58
CA ASP A 148 -6.20 -5.07 6.51
C ASP A 148 -5.04 -4.05 6.49
N LEU A 149 -4.60 -3.60 7.67
CA LEU A 149 -3.54 -2.60 7.79
C LEU A 149 -2.13 -3.14 7.52
N PHE A 150 -1.84 -4.38 7.92
CA PHE A 150 -0.49 -4.96 7.90
C PHE A 150 -0.38 -6.29 7.16
N GLY A 151 -1.49 -6.98 6.97
CA GLY A 151 -1.54 -8.17 6.12
C GLY A 151 -1.47 -7.73 4.65
N CYS A 152 -0.44 -8.19 3.95
CA CYS A 152 -0.47 -8.24 2.50
C CYS A 152 -0.66 -9.71 2.11
N ASP A 153 -1.80 -10.02 1.50
CA ASP A 153 -1.78 -11.04 0.46
C ASP A 153 -0.82 -10.54 -0.62
N ARG A 154 0.18 -11.36 -0.90
CA ARG A 154 1.41 -10.98 -1.58
C ARG A 154 1.15 -10.80 -3.09
N MET A 155 0.52 -9.70 -3.48
CA MET A 155 0.55 -9.23 -4.87
C MET A 155 0.34 -7.71 -4.94
N GLN A 156 1.40 -6.94 -4.69
CA GLN A 156 1.44 -5.57 -5.19
C GLN A 156 1.61 -5.60 -6.71
N MET A 157 0.54 -5.26 -7.43
CA MET A 157 0.62 -4.31 -8.54
C MET A 157 -0.73 -3.61 -8.69
N GLY A 158 -0.83 -2.42 -8.09
CA GLY A 158 -1.79 -1.39 -8.50
C GLY A 158 -3.27 -1.76 -8.47
N LYS A 159 -3.85 -1.99 -7.29
CA LYS A 159 -5.27 -1.72 -7.05
C LYS A 159 -5.53 -1.54 -5.56
N LYS A 160 -6.38 -0.57 -5.25
CA LYS A 160 -6.85 -0.23 -3.90
C LYS A 160 -7.39 -1.50 -3.23
N CYS A 161 -6.92 -1.83 -2.04
CA CYS A 161 -7.69 -2.69 -1.14
C CYS A 161 -8.96 -1.92 -0.79
N GLY A 162 -10.03 -2.25 -1.48
CA GLY A 162 -11.33 -1.64 -1.37
C GLY A 162 -12.34 -2.57 -2.02
N ASP A 163 -13.16 -3.19 -1.17
CA ASP A 163 -14.50 -3.71 -1.46
C ASP A 163 -14.68 -5.01 -2.26
N SER A 164 -13.76 -5.98 -2.23
CA SER A 164 -14.10 -7.31 -2.77
C SER A 164 -13.44 -8.50 -2.06
N CYS A 165 -13.72 -8.69 -0.78
CA CYS A 165 -13.62 -10.02 -0.16
C CYS A 165 -14.98 -10.74 -0.06
N ASN A 166 -15.98 -10.27 -0.81
CA ASN A 166 -17.23 -11.00 -0.99
C ASN A 166 -17.77 -10.76 -2.40
N LYS A 167 -17.38 -11.63 -3.34
CA LYS A 167 -18.25 -12.07 -4.43
C LYS A 167 -17.63 -13.28 -5.14
N GLU A 168 -18.46 -14.29 -5.19
CA GLU A 168 -18.27 -15.60 -5.80
C GLU A 168 -17.73 -15.48 -7.23
N GLY A 169 -16.91 -16.46 -7.60
CA GLY A 169 -16.18 -16.47 -8.86
C GLY A 169 -17.09 -16.41 -10.08
N LEU A 170 -16.74 -15.54 -11.03
CA LEU A 170 -17.15 -15.61 -12.42
C LEU A 170 -16.01 -15.04 -13.27
N GLY A 171 -15.12 -15.92 -13.71
CA GLY A 171 -14.15 -15.61 -14.75
C GLY A 171 -14.87 -15.37 -16.07
N SER A 172 -14.63 -14.22 -16.69
CA SER A 172 -14.88 -13.99 -18.11
C SER A 172 -13.73 -13.18 -18.67
N GLY A 173 -12.68 -13.89 -19.06
CA GLY A 173 -11.61 -13.34 -19.87
C GLY A 173 -12.09 -13.19 -21.31
N ASN A 174 -12.22 -11.96 -21.79
CA ASN A 174 -12.28 -11.67 -23.23
C ASN A 174 -10.85 -11.46 -23.73
N GLY A 175 -10.13 -12.57 -23.90
CA GLY A 175 -8.87 -12.60 -24.66
C GLY A 175 -9.16 -13.06 -26.08
N LYS A 176 -9.08 -12.14 -27.04
CA LYS A 176 -9.10 -12.47 -28.47
C LYS A 176 -7.72 -13.05 -28.82
N GLY A 177 -7.61 -14.37 -28.71
CA GLY A 177 -6.46 -15.13 -29.18
C GLY A 177 -6.73 -15.61 -30.60
N ASP A 178 -5.97 -15.12 -31.56
CA ASP A 178 -5.99 -15.62 -32.94
C ASP A 178 -5.26 -16.96 -32.97
N GLY A 179 -6.01 -18.04 -32.70
CA GLY A 179 -5.54 -19.41 -32.76
C GLY A 179 -6.27 -20.17 -33.87
N SER A 180 -5.57 -20.47 -34.97
CA SER A 180 -6.01 -21.42 -35.97
C SER A 180 -6.06 -22.83 -35.35
N GLY A 181 -7.25 -23.40 -35.22
CA GLY A 181 -7.44 -24.77 -34.74
C GLY A 181 -8.87 -25.22 -34.96
N GLY A 182 -9.08 -26.08 -35.96
CA GLY A 182 -10.37 -26.68 -36.26
C GLY A 182 -10.81 -27.65 -35.17
N GLY A 183 -12.07 -27.53 -34.76
CA GLY A 183 -12.73 -28.50 -33.88
C GLY A 183 -14.23 -28.19 -33.83
N LYS A 184 -15.04 -29.10 -34.39
CA LYS A 184 -16.50 -29.10 -34.24
C LYS A 184 -16.87 -29.36 -32.78
N GLY A 185 -17.77 -28.55 -32.24
CA GLY A 185 -18.41 -28.78 -30.95
C GLY A 185 -19.79 -28.16 -30.94
N ASP A 186 -20.81 -29.01 -31.06
CA ASP A 186 -22.22 -28.67 -30.92
C ASP A 186 -22.57 -28.42 -29.45
N GLY A 187 -23.38 -27.40 -29.15
CA GLY A 187 -23.78 -27.08 -27.79
C GLY A 187 -24.86 -25.99 -27.71
N SER A 188 -26.12 -26.43 -27.77
CA SER A 188 -27.36 -25.65 -27.66
C SER A 188 -27.59 -25.00 -26.29
N GLY A 189 -28.30 -23.87 -26.29
CA GLY A 189 -28.99 -23.26 -25.13
C GLY A 189 -28.81 -21.74 -25.12
N GLY A 190 -29.75 -20.87 -25.48
CA GLY A 190 -31.19 -20.91 -25.25
C GLY A 190 -31.52 -20.06 -24.02
N GLY A 191 -31.75 -18.76 -24.19
CA GLY A 191 -32.13 -17.89 -23.07
C GLY A 191 -32.35 -16.43 -23.47
N LYS A 192 -33.56 -15.94 -23.29
CA LYS A 192 -34.18 -14.78 -23.95
C LYS A 192 -33.65 -13.42 -23.48
N ARG A 193 -33.65 -12.48 -24.42
CA ARG A 193 -33.65 -11.02 -24.20
C ARG A 193 -34.91 -10.61 -23.45
N HIS A 194 -34.80 -9.69 -22.49
CA HIS A 194 -35.80 -8.64 -22.31
C HIS A 194 -35.09 -7.31 -22.03
N ARG A 195 -35.47 -6.33 -22.85
CA ARG A 195 -35.08 -4.93 -22.82
C ARG A 195 -36.39 -4.16 -22.57
N HIS A 196 -36.43 -3.41 -21.48
CA HIS A 196 -37.26 -2.22 -21.25
C HIS A 196 -36.43 -1.42 -20.24
N GLY A 197 -36.01 -0.18 -20.45
CA GLY A 197 -36.61 0.89 -21.25
C GLY A 197 -37.30 1.84 -20.29
N GLU A 198 -36.70 3.02 -20.09
CA GLU A 198 -37.36 4.30 -19.75
C GLU A 198 -37.99 4.39 -18.33
N ASN A 199 -38.03 5.52 -17.62
CA ASN A 199 -37.54 6.88 -17.77
C ASN A 199 -37.78 7.60 -16.40
N SER A 200 -37.15 8.76 -16.23
CA SER A 200 -37.65 9.96 -15.54
C SER A 200 -38.01 9.95 -14.03
N ASP A 201 -37.22 10.75 -13.31
CA ASP A 201 -37.61 11.96 -12.58
C ASP A 201 -38.21 11.93 -11.16
N ASN A 202 -37.73 12.96 -10.44
CA ASN A 202 -38.29 13.67 -9.28
C ASN A 202 -38.11 13.06 -7.88
N ILE A 203 -37.34 13.69 -6.99
CA ILE A 203 -37.50 15.01 -6.31
C ILE A 203 -38.26 14.87 -4.98
N ASN A 204 -37.62 15.44 -3.95
CA ASN A 204 -38.10 15.96 -2.66
C ASN A 204 -38.21 15.08 -1.41
N ASP A 205 -37.52 15.62 -0.40
CA ASP A 205 -37.96 15.90 0.97
C ASP A 205 -38.41 14.74 1.85
N PHE A 206 -37.58 14.41 2.85
CA PHE A 206 -37.84 14.67 4.28
C PHE A 206 -36.54 14.56 5.08
#